data_AF-A0A0Q5IEB9-F1
#
_entry.id   AF-A0A0Q5IEB9-F1
#
_cell.length_a   1.000
_cell.length_b   1.000
_cell.length_c   1.000
_cell.angle_alpha   90.00
_cell.angle_beta   90.00
_cell.angle_gamma   90.00
#
_symmetry.space_group_name_H-M   'P 1'
#
loop_
_entity.id
_entity.type
_entity.pdbx_description
1 polymer ?
#
loop_
_entity_poly.entity_id
_entity_poly.type
_entity_poly.pdbx_seq_one_letter_code
_entity_poly.pdbx_strand_id
1 'polypeptide(L)'
;MLCALLGACQKQPAAEDLTSRVLFTANGSYDSSADARTREGHGVRRVRWDRRPPLPASSVQVEYDSDLRPLAWIMTVRGAQFSAADLAAGQGRAVQTEQGPGTVIQGGRLKDVLVLPGQSELRLLTRGYVTQLQPTLLPAFTP
;
A
#
# COMPACT_ATOMS: atom_id res chain seq x y z
N MET A 1 19.48 -43.78 -11.15
CA MET A 1 18.18 -43.11 -11.36
C MET A 1 18.30 -41.70 -10.80
N LEU A 2 18.64 -40.74 -11.66
CA LEU A 2 18.72 -39.31 -11.34
C LEU A 2 17.30 -38.74 -11.32
N CYS A 3 16.95 -37.96 -10.29
CA CYS A 3 16.06 -36.81 -10.46
C CYS A 3 16.34 -35.79 -9.36
N ALA A 4 17.00 -34.71 -9.76
CA ALA A 4 17.29 -33.53 -8.95
C ALA A 4 15.97 -32.81 -8.61
N LEU A 5 15.67 -32.70 -7.31
CA LEU A 5 14.66 -31.77 -6.81
C LEU A 5 15.33 -30.42 -6.56
N LEU A 6 15.51 -29.67 -7.65
CA LEU A 6 15.74 -28.22 -7.59
C LEU A 6 14.41 -27.56 -7.18
N GLY A 7 14.17 -27.50 -5.88
CA GLY A 7 13.13 -26.65 -5.31
C GLY A 7 13.51 -25.20 -5.56
N ALA A 8 12.84 -24.59 -6.54
CA ALA A 8 13.00 -23.20 -6.91
C ALA A 8 12.86 -22.29 -5.68
N CYS A 9 13.96 -21.66 -5.27
CA CYS A 9 13.92 -20.45 -4.47
C CYS A 9 13.11 -19.43 -5.26
N GLN A 10 11.85 -19.25 -4.90
CA GLN A 10 11.06 -18.10 -5.34
C GLN A 10 11.82 -16.86 -4.91
N LYS A 11 12.45 -16.18 -5.87
CA LYS A 11 13.11 -14.90 -5.68
C LYS A 11 12.00 -13.95 -5.24
N GLN A 12 11.90 -13.70 -3.93
CA GLN A 12 11.07 -12.64 -3.38
C GLN A 12 11.36 -11.39 -4.21
N PRO A 13 10.34 -10.68 -4.72
CA PRO A 13 10.59 -9.42 -5.41
C PRO A 13 11.44 -8.57 -4.46
N ALA A 14 12.59 -8.09 -4.94
CA ALA A 14 13.46 -7.24 -4.15
C ALA A 14 12.59 -6.12 -3.56
N ALA A 15 12.78 -5.75 -2.29
CA ALA A 15 11.91 -4.77 -1.62
C ALA A 15 11.76 -3.44 -2.41
N GLU A 16 12.79 -3.09 -3.19
CA GLU A 16 12.77 -1.96 -4.14
C GLU A 16 11.75 -2.13 -5.28
N ASP A 17 11.57 -3.34 -5.82
CA ASP A 17 10.52 -3.67 -6.80
C ASP A 17 9.13 -3.57 -6.17
N LEU A 18 8.95 -4.07 -4.94
CA LEU A 18 7.67 -3.98 -4.23
C LEU A 18 7.26 -2.52 -3.97
N THR A 19 8.17 -1.72 -3.42
CA THR A 19 7.96 -0.29 -3.13
C THR A 19 7.59 0.47 -4.40
N SER A 20 8.30 0.20 -5.50
CA SER A 20 8.01 0.81 -6.80
C SER A 20 6.65 0.40 -7.33
N ARG A 21 6.27 -0.87 -7.19
CA ARG A 21 4.98 -1.37 -7.65
C ARG A 21 3.81 -0.80 -6.86
N VAL A 22 3.96 -0.61 -5.54
CA VAL A 22 2.99 0.11 -4.71
C VAL A 22 2.79 1.52 -5.23
N LEU A 23 3.88 2.27 -5.47
CA LEU A 23 3.76 3.65 -5.96
C LEU A 23 3.16 3.73 -7.36
N PHE A 24 3.54 2.85 -8.28
CA PHE A 24 2.94 2.79 -9.61
C PHE A 24 1.44 2.46 -9.54
N THR A 25 1.05 1.59 -8.61
CA THR A 25 -0.36 1.30 -8.35
C THR A 25 -1.10 2.51 -7.80
N ALA A 26 -0.56 3.16 -6.77
CA ALA A 26 -1.16 4.35 -6.17
C ALA A 26 -1.32 5.49 -7.19
N ASN A 27 -0.31 5.70 -8.04
CA ASN A 27 -0.29 6.75 -9.06
C ASN A 27 -1.05 6.42 -10.36
N GLY A 28 -1.56 5.19 -10.48
CA GLY A 28 -2.49 4.80 -11.54
C GLY A 28 -1.87 4.21 -12.80
N SER A 29 -0.62 3.76 -12.75
CA SER A 29 0.03 3.06 -13.87
C SER A 29 -0.74 1.80 -14.30
N TYR A 30 -1.58 1.22 -13.43
CA TYR A 30 -2.35 0.01 -13.69
C TYR A 30 -3.86 0.25 -13.87
N ASP A 31 -4.33 1.52 -13.85
CA ASP A 31 -5.76 1.87 -13.85
C ASP A 31 -6.51 1.37 -15.09
N SER A 32 -5.84 1.25 -16.23
CA SER A 32 -6.43 0.73 -17.47
C SER A 32 -6.86 -0.74 -17.36
N SER A 33 -6.27 -1.48 -16.43
CA SER A 33 -6.56 -2.90 -16.16
C SER A 33 -7.47 -3.12 -14.95
N ALA A 34 -7.98 -2.04 -14.35
CA ALA A 34 -8.83 -2.13 -13.17
C ALA A 34 -10.19 -2.76 -13.46
N ASP A 35 -10.70 -3.50 -12.47
CA ASP A 35 -12.01 -4.15 -12.53
C ASP A 35 -13.14 -3.14 -12.30
N ALA A 36 -12.90 -2.11 -11.48
CA ALA A 36 -13.85 -1.05 -11.23
C ALA A 36 -13.16 0.29 -11.03
N ARG A 37 -13.83 1.37 -11.49
CA ARG A 37 -13.44 2.76 -11.27
C ARG A 37 -14.69 3.56 -10.92
N THR A 38 -14.72 4.14 -9.73
CA THR A 38 -15.87 4.90 -9.22
C THR A 38 -15.46 6.32 -8.81
N ARG A 39 -16.44 7.22 -8.80
CA ARG A 39 -16.32 8.57 -8.22
C ARG A 39 -17.14 8.57 -6.95
N GLU A 40 -16.51 8.83 -5.82
CA GLU A 40 -17.17 8.76 -4.49
C GLU A 40 -17.77 10.12 -4.07
N GLY A 41 -17.52 11.18 -4.86
CA GLY A 41 -17.93 12.55 -4.56
C GLY A 41 -16.76 13.40 -4.04
N HIS A 42 -16.94 14.73 -3.99
CA HIS A 42 -15.95 15.66 -3.42
C HIS A 42 -14.51 15.53 -3.94
N GLY A 43 -14.33 15.24 -5.24
CA GLY A 43 -13.00 15.04 -5.84
C GLY A 43 -12.35 13.68 -5.54
N VAL A 44 -12.97 12.84 -4.71
CA VAL A 44 -12.44 11.51 -4.37
C VAL A 44 -12.83 10.47 -5.42
N ARG A 45 -11.86 9.67 -5.83
CA ARG A 45 -12.00 8.59 -6.80
C ARG A 45 -11.49 7.29 -6.21
N ARG A 46 -12.05 6.18 -6.68
CA ARG A 46 -11.66 4.84 -6.27
C ARG A 46 -11.42 3.95 -7.47
N VAL A 47 -10.36 3.15 -7.41
CA VAL A 47 -9.98 2.15 -8.40
C VAL A 47 -9.76 0.83 -7.69
N ARG A 48 -10.26 -0.28 -8.25
CA ARG A 48 -10.17 -1.61 -7.64
C ARG A 48 -9.75 -2.67 -8.65
N TRP A 49 -8.90 -3.58 -8.19
CA TRP A 49 -8.46 -4.79 -8.88
C TRP A 49 -8.70 -6.00 -7.97
N ASP A 50 -9.59 -6.89 -8.39
CA ASP A 50 -9.93 -8.15 -7.71
C ASP A 50 -9.45 -9.37 -8.52
N ARG A 51 -9.50 -9.31 -9.86
CA ARG A 51 -9.16 -10.45 -10.71
C ARG A 51 -7.67 -10.57 -11.00
N ARG A 52 -7.01 -9.43 -11.22
CA ARG A 52 -5.57 -9.34 -11.54
C ARG A 52 -4.95 -8.15 -10.81
N PRO A 53 -4.80 -8.24 -9.47
CA PRO A 53 -4.23 -7.15 -8.70
C PRO A 53 -2.77 -6.88 -9.11
N PRO A 54 -2.35 -5.60 -9.15
CA PRO A 54 -0.98 -5.24 -9.50
C PRO A 54 0.02 -5.55 -8.38
N LEU A 55 -0.45 -5.91 -7.19
CA LEU A 55 0.37 -6.32 -6.05
C LEU A 55 0.15 -7.80 -5.73
N PRO A 56 1.12 -8.50 -5.10
CA PRO A 56 0.94 -9.88 -4.65
C PRO A 56 -0.06 -9.95 -3.49
N ALA A 57 -1.34 -10.03 -3.85
CA ALA A 57 -2.50 -9.92 -2.97
C ALA A 57 -3.73 -10.56 -3.63
N SER A 58 -4.82 -10.76 -2.89
CA SER A 58 -6.10 -11.19 -3.48
C SER A 58 -6.91 -10.04 -4.06
N SER A 59 -6.78 -8.83 -3.52
CA SER A 59 -7.38 -7.63 -4.09
C SER A 59 -6.63 -6.37 -3.69
N VAL A 60 -6.64 -5.36 -4.55
CA VAL A 60 -6.11 -4.02 -4.27
C VAL A 60 -7.19 -2.98 -4.57
N GLN A 61 -7.34 -2.02 -3.67
CA GLN A 61 -8.16 -0.84 -3.89
C GLN A 61 -7.33 0.40 -3.58
N VAL A 62 -7.43 1.43 -4.42
CA VAL A 62 -6.87 2.75 -4.15
C VAL A 62 -8.00 3.76 -4.15
N GLU A 63 -8.10 4.54 -3.08
CA GLU A 63 -8.92 5.73 -3.00
C GLU A 63 -8.00 6.95 -2.95
N TYR A 64 -8.29 7.97 -3.75
CA TYR A 64 -7.38 9.10 -3.95
C TYR A 64 -8.15 10.38 -4.27
N ASP A 65 -7.52 11.51 -3.93
CA ASP A 65 -7.94 12.84 -4.36
C ASP A 65 -7.59 13.03 -5.86
N SER A 66 -8.55 13.44 -6.68
CA SER A 66 -8.36 13.56 -8.14
C SER A 66 -7.32 14.59 -8.55
N ASP A 67 -7.12 15.62 -7.72
CA ASP A 67 -6.28 16.77 -8.02
C ASP A 67 -4.89 16.61 -7.38
N LEU A 68 -4.80 15.79 -6.33
CA LEU A 68 -3.59 15.56 -5.55
C LEU A 68 -3.20 14.08 -5.44
N ARG A 69 -3.52 13.27 -6.46
CA ARG A 69 -3.33 11.81 -6.43
C ARG A 69 -1.97 11.34 -5.91
N PRO A 70 -0.81 11.92 -6.30
CA PRO A 70 0.48 11.43 -5.78
C PRO A 70 0.70 11.67 -4.28
N LEU A 71 -0.03 12.63 -3.70
CA LEU A 71 0.16 13.11 -2.33
C LEU A 71 -0.95 12.63 -1.38
N ALA A 72 -2.16 12.42 -1.88
CA ALA A 72 -3.34 12.09 -1.09
C ALA A 72 -4.02 10.82 -1.61
N TRP A 73 -3.62 9.67 -1.05
CA TRP A 73 -4.23 8.39 -1.34
C TRP A 73 -4.19 7.44 -0.13
N ILE A 74 -5.15 6.52 -0.13
CA ILE A 74 -5.13 5.31 0.67
C ILE A 74 -5.18 4.09 -0.26
N MET A 75 -4.37 3.10 0.04
CA MET A 75 -4.41 1.79 -0.59
C MET A 75 -4.82 0.74 0.43
N THR A 76 -5.82 -0.06 0.10
CA THR A 76 -6.23 -1.22 0.89
C THR A 76 -5.86 -2.47 0.11
N VAL A 77 -5.04 -3.32 0.71
CA VAL A 77 -4.52 -4.56 0.12
C VAL A 77 -5.03 -5.74 0.93
N ARG A 78 -5.91 -6.57 0.36
CA ARG A 78 -6.44 -7.75 1.05
C ARG A 78 -5.66 -9.00 0.65
N GLY A 79 -5.45 -9.90 1.62
CA GLY A 79 -4.67 -11.11 1.39
C GLY A 79 -3.24 -10.81 0.92
N ALA A 80 -2.64 -9.72 1.42
CA ALA A 80 -1.28 -9.32 1.06
C ALA A 80 -0.29 -10.45 1.38
N GLN A 81 0.59 -10.77 0.43
CA GLN A 81 1.68 -11.72 0.60
C GLN A 81 2.97 -11.02 1.08
N PHE A 82 2.83 -9.80 1.61
CA PHE A 82 3.91 -8.96 2.13
C PHE A 82 3.41 -8.20 3.36
N SER A 83 4.37 -7.77 4.18
CA SER A 83 4.14 -7.10 5.45
C SER A 83 4.54 -5.62 5.41
N ALA A 84 4.23 -4.89 6.49
CA ALA A 84 4.76 -3.55 6.71
C ALA A 84 6.30 -3.53 6.75
N ALA A 85 6.94 -4.58 7.27
CA ALA A 85 8.39 -4.69 7.34
C ALA A 85 9.03 -4.82 5.94
N ASP A 86 8.41 -5.58 5.04
CA ASP A 86 8.87 -5.74 3.66
C ASP A 86 8.82 -4.40 2.90
N LEU A 87 7.77 -3.60 3.12
CA LEU A 87 7.64 -2.26 2.54
C LEU A 87 8.62 -1.26 3.15
N ALA A 88 8.82 -1.34 4.47
CA ALA A 88 9.68 -0.41 5.19
C ALA A 88 11.16 -0.61 4.87
N ALA A 89 11.58 -1.83 4.49
CA ALA A 89 12.96 -2.17 4.15
C ALA A 89 14.00 -1.67 5.18
N GLY A 90 13.68 -1.82 6.47
CA GLY A 90 14.52 -1.36 7.59
C GLY A 90 14.40 0.13 7.92
N GLN A 91 13.60 0.91 7.19
CA GLN A 91 13.34 2.33 7.42
C GLN A 91 11.96 2.57 8.06
N GLY A 92 11.45 1.60 8.81
CA GLY A 92 10.15 1.67 9.46
C GLY A 92 10.27 2.09 10.92
N ARG A 93 9.41 3.02 11.34
CA ARG A 93 9.20 3.35 12.76
C ARG A 93 7.86 2.80 13.22
N ALA A 94 7.88 1.96 14.23
CA ALA A 94 6.67 1.48 14.88
C ALA A 94 5.94 2.65 15.54
N VAL A 95 4.62 2.68 15.41
CA VAL A 95 3.75 3.71 15.98
C VAL A 95 2.52 3.06 16.58
N GLN A 96 1.97 3.66 17.62
CA GLN A 96 0.65 3.28 18.13
C GLN A 96 -0.37 4.30 17.65
N THR A 97 -1.46 3.80 17.04
CA THR A 97 -2.58 4.63 16.60
C THR A 97 -3.86 4.20 17.31
N GLU A 98 -4.91 5.02 17.20
CA GLU A 98 -6.25 4.64 17.68
C GLU A 98 -6.81 3.42 16.95
N GLN A 99 -6.32 3.14 15.74
CA GLN A 99 -6.71 1.98 14.94
C GLN A 99 -5.82 0.76 15.20
N GLY A 100 -4.90 0.84 16.17
CA GLY A 100 -3.96 -0.22 16.52
C GLY A 100 -2.51 0.10 16.18
N PRO A 101 -1.60 -0.88 16.36
CA PRO A 101 -0.19 -0.72 16.02
C PRO A 101 -0.01 -0.52 14.51
N GLY A 102 0.95 0.32 14.14
CA GLY A 102 1.26 0.64 12.76
C GLY A 102 2.76 0.84 12.53
N THR A 103 3.13 1.13 11.29
CA THR A 103 4.51 1.47 10.92
C THR A 103 4.51 2.68 9.99
N VAL A 104 5.25 3.72 10.34
CA VAL A 104 5.53 4.84 9.42
C VAL A 104 6.84 4.59 8.71
N ILE A 105 6.83 4.64 7.39
CA ILE A 105 8.05 4.54 6.57
C ILE A 105 8.76 5.90 6.58
N GLN A 106 10.00 5.93 7.06
CA GLN A 106 10.78 7.15 7.30
C GLN A 106 11.69 7.54 6.14
N GLY A 107 11.85 6.69 5.13
CA GLY A 107 12.73 6.96 4.00
C GLY A 107 12.33 6.24 2.71
N GLY A 108 13.17 6.40 1.68
CA GLY A 108 12.90 5.85 0.35
C GLY A 108 11.69 6.48 -0.33
N ARG A 109 11.15 5.78 -1.33
CA ARG A 109 10.07 6.31 -2.19
C ARG A 109 8.70 6.33 -1.49
N LEU A 110 8.51 5.53 -0.44
CA LEU A 110 7.30 5.50 0.39
C LEU A 110 7.45 6.29 1.69
N LYS A 111 8.40 7.23 1.76
CA LYS A 111 8.54 8.13 2.91
C LYS A 111 7.19 8.79 3.24
N ASP A 112 6.88 8.88 4.53
CA ASP A 112 5.64 9.47 5.07
C ASP A 112 4.37 8.71 4.63
N VAL A 113 4.50 7.39 4.44
CA VAL A 113 3.38 6.46 4.35
C VAL A 113 3.23 5.71 5.67
N LEU A 114 2.03 5.77 6.23
CA LEU A 114 1.61 4.95 7.38
C LEU A 114 1.04 3.63 6.88
N VAL A 115 1.57 2.53 7.40
CA VAL A 115 1.10 1.17 7.15
C VAL A 115 0.38 0.66 8.39
N LEU A 116 -0.90 0.33 8.24
CA LEU A 116 -1.75 -0.22 9.29
C LEU A 116 -2.15 -1.67 8.92
N PRO A 117 -1.64 -2.68 9.65
CA PRO A 117 -2.14 -4.03 9.52
C PRO A 117 -3.54 -4.17 10.16
N GLY A 118 -4.46 -4.80 9.43
CA GLY A 118 -5.74 -5.28 9.93
C GLY A 118 -5.80 -6.81 9.91
N GLN A 119 -6.94 -7.39 10.27
CA GLN A 119 -7.09 -8.85 10.38
C GLN A 119 -6.88 -9.59 9.04
N SER A 120 -7.34 -9.00 7.93
CA SER A 120 -7.26 -9.60 6.58
C SER A 120 -6.75 -8.63 5.52
N GLU A 121 -6.27 -7.46 5.93
CA GLU A 121 -5.87 -6.40 5.02
C GLU A 121 -4.71 -5.58 5.56
N LEU A 122 -3.97 -4.97 4.65
CA LEU A 122 -2.93 -4.00 4.92
C LEU A 122 -3.37 -2.66 4.31
N ARG A 123 -3.49 -1.62 5.14
CA ARG A 123 -3.82 -0.27 4.68
C ARG A 123 -2.55 0.58 4.63
N LEU A 124 -2.31 1.23 3.51
CA LEU A 124 -1.21 2.17 3.31
C LEU A 124 -1.82 3.55 3.08
N LEU A 125 -1.48 4.52 3.93
CA LEU A 125 -2.05 5.85 3.91
C LEU A 125 -0.94 6.88 3.77
N THR A 126 -1.06 7.79 2.80
CA THR A 126 -0.16 8.95 2.79
C THR A 126 -0.53 9.93 3.90
N ARG A 127 0.46 10.72 4.33
CA ARG A 127 0.21 11.88 5.18
C ARG A 127 -0.83 12.84 4.61
N GLY A 128 -0.86 13.03 3.28
CA GLY A 128 -1.85 13.88 2.61
C GLY A 128 -3.29 13.37 2.79
N TYR A 129 -3.51 12.07 2.57
CA TYR A 129 -4.82 11.45 2.80
C TYR A 129 -5.25 11.56 4.27
N VAL A 130 -4.33 11.25 5.19
CA VAL A 130 -4.58 11.34 6.63
C VAL A 130 -4.93 12.76 7.05
N THR A 131 -4.25 13.78 6.52
CA THR A 131 -4.54 15.19 6.80
C THR A 131 -5.96 15.58 6.40
N GLN A 132 -6.43 15.09 5.26
CA GLN A 132 -7.71 15.50 4.68
C GLN A 132 -8.89 14.71 5.25
N LEU A 133 -8.75 13.39 5.40
CA LEU A 133 -9.88 12.48 5.59
C LEU A 133 -9.82 11.67 6.90
N GLN A 134 -8.64 11.51 7.50
CA GLN A 134 -8.49 10.76 8.77
C GLN A 134 -7.57 11.46 9.76
N PRO A 135 -7.84 12.72 10.14
CA PRO A 135 -6.90 13.56 10.90
C PRO A 135 -6.51 13.01 12.26
N THR A 136 -7.30 12.09 12.85
CA THR A 136 -6.97 11.39 14.10
C THR A 136 -5.70 10.53 13.98
N LEU A 137 -5.29 10.15 12.76
CA LEU A 137 -4.04 9.42 12.53
C LEU A 137 -2.82 10.33 12.34
N LEU A 138 -2.97 11.66 12.27
CA LEU A 138 -1.84 12.59 12.08
C LEU A 138 -0.73 12.47 13.13
N PRO A 139 -1.01 12.24 14.43
CA PRO A 139 0.03 12.06 15.44
C PRO A 139 0.96 10.86 15.14
N ALA A 140 0.55 9.90 14.31
CA ALA A 140 1.44 8.81 13.91
C ALA A 140 2.68 9.32 13.14
N PHE A 141 2.58 10.46 12.44
CA PHE A 141 3.65 10.99 11.59
C PHE A 141 4.62 11.92 12.33
N THR A 142 4.36 12.28 13.58
CA THR A 142 5.33 13.08 14.36
C THR A 142 6.53 12.21 14.75
N PRO A 143 7.77 12.72 14.64
CA PRO A 143 9.00 11.98 14.97
C PRO A 143 8.97 11.34 16.36
#